data_AF-A0A3R9TFX5-F1
#
_entry.id   AF-A0A3R9TFX5-F1
#
_cell.length_a   1.000
_cell.length_b   1.000
_cell.length_c   1.000
_cell.angle_alpha   90.00
_cell.angle_beta   90.00
_cell.angle_gamma   90.00
#
_symmetry.space_group_name_H-M   'P 1'
#
loop_
_entity.id
_entity.type
_entity.pdbx_description
1 polymer ?
#
loop_
_entity_poly.entity_id
_entity_poly.type
_entity_poly.pdbx_seq_one_letter_code
_entity_poly.pdbx_strand_id
1 'polypeptide(L)'
;RSRVPAWLTHFALRKIPANKRPHLISTVHGFYSVNRYSAIMTQAEKVIAVSDSVVKYITDHYKNCPPQDIVRIYRGIDPTAFPHNYQPSAQWFNQVFNDFPELENKFLLCLPGRITRLKGHESLIELMQKLGEQYPQLHAVVVGGADVKKQAYLSELQNTIQSKGLADKITFVGHRSDIREWLAFSDIVLSLSNQA
;
A
#
# COMPACT_ATOMS: atom_id res chain seq x y z
N ARG A 1 3.67 0.97 14.89
CA ARG A 1 3.18 1.83 13.76
C ARG A 1 3.29 3.33 14.01
N SER A 2 3.08 3.85 15.22
CA SER A 2 3.24 5.28 15.51
C SER A 2 4.44 5.54 16.43
N ARG A 3 5.07 6.70 16.24
CA ARG A 3 6.18 7.19 17.06
C ARG A 3 5.70 7.70 18.42
N VAL A 4 4.46 8.17 18.51
CA VAL A 4 3.88 8.70 19.77
C VAL A 4 3.82 7.61 20.85
N PRO A 5 3.19 6.42 20.62
CA PRO A 5 3.23 5.34 21.60
C PRO A 5 4.65 4.91 21.97
N ALA A 6 5.57 4.85 21.00
CA ALA A 6 6.96 4.46 21.27
C ALA A 6 7.66 5.43 22.25
N TRP A 7 7.47 6.74 22.08
CA TRP A 7 7.97 7.74 23.04
C TRP A 7 7.30 7.62 24.41
N LEU A 8 5.97 7.46 24.45
CA LEU A 8 5.24 7.30 25.71
C LEU A 8 5.71 6.06 26.48
N THR A 9 5.86 4.93 25.79
CA THR A 9 6.40 3.69 26.36
C THR A 9 7.82 3.88 26.84
N HIS A 10 8.69 4.53 26.07
CA HIS A 10 10.07 4.82 26.48
C HIS A 10 10.13 5.60 27.80
N PHE A 11 9.34 6.67 27.95
CA PHE A 11 9.31 7.44 29.19
C PHE A 11 8.68 6.68 30.36
N ALA A 12 7.63 5.90 30.10
CA ALA A 12 6.99 5.07 31.12
C ALA A 12 7.97 4.02 31.69
N LEU A 13 8.72 3.34 30.84
CA LEU A 13 9.70 2.33 31.26
C LEU A 13 10.83 2.91 32.13
N ARG A 14 11.23 4.16 31.90
CA ARG A 14 12.25 4.82 32.74
C ARG A 14 11.82 4.98 34.20
N LYS A 15 10.51 5.00 34.49
CA LYS A 15 9.97 5.05 35.85
C LYS A 15 9.94 3.69 36.57
N ILE A 16 10.22 2.59 35.85
CA ILE A 16 10.28 1.24 36.41
C ILE A 16 11.74 0.89 36.73
N PRO A 17 12.04 0.27 37.89
CA PRO A 17 13.38 -0.24 38.20
C PRO A 17 13.91 -1.16 37.10
N ALA A 18 15.20 -1.03 36.76
CA ALA A 18 15.78 -1.71 35.59
C ALA A 18 15.58 -3.23 35.59
N ASN A 19 15.70 -3.87 36.76
CA ASN A 19 15.50 -5.31 36.95
C ASN A 19 14.03 -5.76 36.90
N LYS A 20 13.08 -4.83 36.80
CA LYS A 20 11.63 -5.11 36.70
C LYS A 20 11.02 -4.60 35.39
N ARG A 21 11.81 -4.04 34.48
CA ARG A 21 11.31 -3.53 33.21
C ARG A 21 10.88 -4.70 32.31
N PRO A 22 9.69 -4.65 31.68
CA PRO A 22 9.34 -5.60 30.65
C PRO A 22 10.23 -5.39 29.41
N HIS A 23 10.39 -6.46 28.63
CA HIS A 23 11.12 -6.39 27.36
C HIS A 23 10.41 -5.49 26.36
N LEU A 24 11.17 -4.64 25.66
CA LEU A 24 10.65 -3.76 24.62
C LEU A 24 11.04 -4.26 23.23
N ILE A 25 10.03 -4.53 22.40
CA ILE A 25 10.18 -4.82 20.98
C ILE A 25 9.48 -3.72 20.17
N SER A 26 10.13 -3.26 19.11
CA SER A 26 9.58 -2.29 18.16
C SER A 26 9.48 -2.90 16.77
N THR A 27 8.59 -2.36 15.92
CA THR A 27 8.50 -2.73 14.52
C THR A 27 8.55 -1.50 13.63
N VAL A 28 9.51 -1.47 12.72
CA VAL A 28 9.64 -0.45 11.67
C VAL A 28 8.91 -0.96 10.44
N HIS A 29 7.84 -0.27 10.05
CA HIS A 29 6.96 -0.72 8.95
C HIS A 29 7.25 -0.08 7.60
N GLY A 30 8.20 0.86 7.53
CA GLY A 30 8.53 1.58 6.31
C GLY A 30 9.49 2.73 6.57
N PHE A 31 9.60 3.62 5.58
CA PHE A 31 10.57 4.70 5.51
C PHE A 31 10.09 5.93 6.26
N TYR A 32 10.44 6.03 7.54
CA TYR A 32 10.13 7.23 8.32
C TYR A 32 10.98 8.42 7.86
N SER A 33 10.58 9.64 8.22
CA SER A 33 11.50 10.79 8.06
C SER A 33 12.69 10.59 9.00
N VAL A 34 13.91 10.71 8.48
CA VAL A 34 15.14 10.54 9.25
C VAL A 34 15.34 11.73 10.19
N ASN A 35 14.97 11.56 11.46
CA ASN A 35 15.13 12.56 12.51
C ASN A 35 15.06 11.90 13.90
N ARG A 36 15.37 12.68 14.95
CA ARG A 36 15.34 12.23 16.35
C ARG A 36 13.98 11.67 16.77
N TYR A 37 12.90 12.27 16.28
CA TYR A 37 11.55 11.84 16.63
C TYR A 37 11.24 10.42 16.10
N SER A 38 11.70 10.09 14.90
CA SER A 38 11.55 8.75 14.31
C SER A 38 12.56 7.73 14.86
N ALA A 39 13.73 8.18 15.33
CA ALA A 39 14.77 7.30 15.88
C ALA A 39 14.31 6.46 17.08
N ILE A 40 13.25 6.89 17.79
CA ILE A 40 12.66 6.09 18.88
C ILE A 40 12.23 4.69 18.44
N MET A 41 11.84 4.55 17.17
CA MET A 41 11.39 3.27 16.61
C MET A 41 12.51 2.23 16.54
N THR A 42 13.77 2.66 16.69
CA THR A 42 14.96 1.82 16.61
C THR A 42 15.70 1.71 17.96
N GLN A 43 15.07 2.14 19.07
CA GLN A 43 15.66 2.14 20.41
C GLN A 43 15.05 1.07 21.33
N ALA A 44 14.50 0.01 20.74
CA ALA A 44 14.01 -1.16 21.45
C ALA A 44 15.11 -2.22 21.57
N GLU A 45 14.94 -3.19 22.46
CA GLU A 45 15.90 -4.30 22.62
C GLU A 45 15.98 -5.16 21.37
N LYS A 46 14.84 -5.34 20.69
CA LYS A 46 14.77 -5.88 19.33
C LYS A 46 13.91 -5.00 18.43
N VAL A 47 14.36 -4.85 17.20
CA VAL A 47 13.71 -4.03 16.17
C VAL A 47 13.34 -4.92 15.01
N ILE A 48 12.04 -5.15 14.84
CA ILE A 48 11.51 -5.91 13.72
C ILE A 48 11.50 -5.03 12.47
N ALA A 49 12.18 -5.48 11.42
CA ALA A 49 12.13 -4.92 10.08
C ALA A 49 11.23 -5.79 9.20
N VAL A 50 10.30 -5.16 8.46
CA VAL A 50 9.28 -5.89 7.67
C VAL A 50 9.76 -6.37 6.29
N SER A 51 10.95 -5.96 5.86
CA SER A 51 11.57 -6.31 4.58
C SER A 51 13.07 -6.07 4.62
N ASP A 52 13.81 -6.59 3.64
CA ASP A 52 15.24 -6.29 3.47
C ASP A 52 15.49 -4.79 3.17
N SER A 53 14.58 -4.13 2.44
CA SER A 53 14.68 -2.68 2.21
C SER A 53 14.59 -1.88 3.51
N VAL A 54 13.74 -2.32 4.46
CA VAL A 54 13.66 -1.71 5.79
C VAL A 54 14.88 -2.04 6.65
N VAL A 55 15.44 -3.26 6.57
CA VAL A 55 16.71 -3.60 7.23
C VAL A 55 17.81 -2.64 6.77
N LYS A 56 17.94 -2.45 5.45
CA LYS A 56 18.92 -1.53 4.85
C LYS A 56 18.68 -0.10 5.31
N TYR A 57 17.44 0.38 5.25
CA TYR A 57 17.06 1.73 5.69
C TYR A 57 17.42 2.00 7.17
N ILE A 58 17.15 1.05 8.07
CA ILE A 58 17.54 1.19 9.48
C ILE A 58 19.06 1.29 9.62
N THR A 59 19.78 0.37 8.96
CA THR A 59 21.25 0.29 9.01
C THR A 59 21.92 1.53 8.45
N ASP A 60 21.37 2.12 7.38
CA ASP A 60 21.92 3.30 6.73
C ASP A 60 21.71 4.57 7.55
N HIS A 61 20.54 4.75 8.16
CA HIS A 61 20.14 6.02 8.75
C HIS A 61 20.16 6.06 10.29
N TYR A 62 20.11 4.93 10.97
CA TYR A 62 20.04 4.85 12.43
C TYR A 62 21.21 4.02 13.00
N LYS A 63 22.41 4.58 12.94
CA LYS A 63 23.67 3.94 13.38
C LYS A 63 23.69 3.51 14.86
N ASN A 64 22.79 4.08 15.67
CA ASN A 64 22.63 3.72 17.08
C ASN A 64 21.78 2.45 17.29
N CYS A 65 21.22 1.87 16.22
CA CYS A 65 20.54 0.57 16.25
C CYS A 65 21.56 -0.51 15.88
N PRO A 66 22.00 -1.36 16.82
CA PRO A 66 22.97 -2.39 16.52
C PRO A 66 22.41 -3.40 15.51
N PRO A 67 23.17 -3.83 14.48
CA PRO A 67 22.68 -4.77 13.48
C PRO A 67 22.15 -6.09 14.05
N GLN A 68 22.75 -6.59 15.14
CA GLN A 68 22.33 -7.81 15.83
C GLN A 68 20.96 -7.71 16.52
N ASP A 69 20.42 -6.50 16.67
CA ASP A 69 19.11 -6.25 17.26
C ASP A 69 18.01 -6.08 16.21
N ILE A 70 18.39 -6.00 14.94
CA ILE A 70 17.46 -5.94 13.81
C ILE A 70 17.05 -7.36 13.44
N VAL A 71 15.76 -7.67 13.55
CA VAL A 71 15.18 -8.97 13.20
C VAL A 71 14.25 -8.81 12.00
N ARG A 72 14.52 -9.51 10.89
CA ARG A 72 13.64 -9.47 9.72
C ARG A 72 12.47 -10.42 9.90
N ILE A 73 11.25 -9.89 9.86
CA ILE A 73 10.01 -10.67 9.88
C ILE A 73 9.07 -10.11 8.81
N TYR A 74 8.87 -10.86 7.73
CA TYR A 74 7.92 -10.49 6.68
C TYR A 74 6.48 -10.55 7.21
N ARG A 75 5.62 -9.65 6.71
CA ARG A 75 4.19 -9.74 6.97
C ARG A 75 3.60 -10.85 6.09
N GLY A 76 2.85 -11.75 6.69
CA GLY A 76 2.07 -12.75 5.98
C GLY A 76 0.72 -12.20 5.49
N ILE A 77 0.05 -13.03 4.69
CA ILE A 77 -1.37 -12.94 4.35
C ILE A 77 -2.11 -14.10 5.01
N ASP A 78 -3.41 -13.94 5.27
CA ASP A 78 -4.26 -15.03 5.73
C ASP A 78 -4.66 -15.91 4.53
N PRO A 79 -4.20 -17.17 4.45
CA PRO A 79 -4.48 -18.05 3.32
C PRO A 79 -5.94 -18.51 3.28
N THR A 80 -6.67 -18.43 4.39
CA THR A 80 -8.11 -18.74 4.42
C THR A 80 -8.92 -17.58 3.84
N ALA A 81 -8.49 -16.34 4.12
CA ALA A 81 -9.08 -15.15 3.53
C ALA A 81 -8.71 -15.03 2.05
N PHE A 82 -7.46 -15.30 1.66
CA PHE A 82 -6.95 -15.22 0.29
C PHE A 82 -6.46 -16.58 -0.23
N PRO A 83 -7.37 -17.51 -0.55
CA PRO A 83 -6.99 -18.83 -1.03
C PRO A 83 -6.45 -18.78 -2.46
N HIS A 84 -5.58 -19.72 -2.78
CA HIS A 84 -5.08 -19.92 -4.14
C HIS A 84 -6.22 -20.30 -5.10
N ASN A 85 -6.21 -19.78 -6.33
CA ASN A 85 -7.27 -19.98 -7.33
C ASN A 85 -8.67 -19.53 -6.89
N TYR A 86 -8.77 -18.56 -5.99
CA TYR A 86 -10.06 -17.95 -5.66
C TYR A 86 -10.76 -17.44 -6.93
N GLN A 87 -12.07 -17.66 -7.02
CA GLN A 87 -12.93 -17.14 -8.08
C GLN A 87 -14.09 -16.37 -7.43
N PRO A 88 -14.38 -15.13 -7.87
CA PRO A 88 -15.57 -14.42 -7.42
C PRO A 88 -16.85 -15.17 -7.76
N SER A 89 -17.93 -14.90 -7.02
CA SER A 89 -19.22 -15.50 -7.30
C SER A 89 -19.86 -14.91 -8.56
N ALA A 90 -20.74 -15.66 -9.22
CA ALA A 90 -21.53 -15.14 -10.35
C ALA A 90 -22.36 -13.90 -9.97
N GLN A 91 -22.87 -13.85 -8.73
CA GLN A 91 -23.55 -12.67 -8.20
C GLN A 91 -22.63 -11.44 -8.17
N TRP A 92 -21.38 -11.61 -7.77
CA TRP A 92 -20.40 -10.53 -7.76
C TRP A 92 -20.11 -10.04 -9.18
N PHE A 93 -19.89 -10.94 -10.14
CA PHE A 93 -19.69 -10.57 -11.54
C PHE A 93 -20.87 -9.78 -12.10
N ASN A 94 -22.09 -10.25 -11.89
CA ASN A 94 -23.30 -9.56 -12.35
C ASN A 94 -23.40 -8.14 -11.76
N GLN A 95 -23.10 -7.99 -10.47
CA GLN A 95 -23.11 -6.67 -9.82
C GLN A 95 -22.03 -5.76 -10.41
N VAL A 96 -20.81 -6.26 -10.59
CA VAL A 96 -19.69 -5.47 -11.09
C VAL A 96 -19.90 -5.02 -12.53
N PHE A 97 -20.42 -5.87 -13.42
CA PHE A 97 -20.73 -5.46 -14.79
C PHE A 97 -21.95 -4.55 -14.89
N ASN A 98 -22.89 -4.63 -13.94
CA ASN A 98 -23.97 -3.65 -13.85
C ASN A 98 -23.46 -2.27 -13.41
N ASP A 99 -22.53 -2.23 -12.45
CA ASP A 99 -21.97 -0.98 -11.93
C ASP A 99 -20.91 -0.37 -12.86
N PHE A 100 -20.15 -1.22 -13.56
CA PHE A 100 -19.01 -0.86 -14.42
C PHE A 100 -19.02 -1.68 -15.72
N PRO A 101 -20.01 -1.46 -16.61
CA PRO A 101 -20.15 -2.21 -17.85
C PRO A 101 -18.94 -2.07 -18.79
N GLU A 102 -18.17 -0.98 -18.67
CA GLU A 102 -16.96 -0.76 -19.46
C GLU A 102 -15.84 -1.79 -19.20
N LEU A 103 -15.91 -2.52 -18.08
CA LEU A 103 -14.93 -3.56 -17.73
C LEU A 103 -15.20 -4.89 -18.43
N GLU A 104 -16.36 -5.07 -19.06
CA GLU A 104 -16.72 -6.31 -19.72
C GLU A 104 -15.83 -6.57 -20.95
N ASN A 105 -15.36 -7.81 -21.11
CA ASN A 105 -14.49 -8.25 -22.20
C ASN A 105 -13.20 -7.40 -22.36
N LYS A 106 -12.66 -6.88 -21.25
CA LYS A 106 -11.39 -6.14 -21.20
C LYS A 106 -10.26 -6.97 -20.61
N PHE A 107 -9.04 -6.57 -20.93
CA PHE A 107 -7.83 -7.00 -20.24
C PHE A 107 -7.53 -6.01 -19.11
N LEU A 108 -7.60 -6.45 -17.86
CA LEU A 108 -7.68 -5.59 -16.69
C LEU A 108 -6.33 -5.42 -15.98
N LEU A 109 -5.88 -4.17 -15.90
CA LEU A 109 -4.78 -3.74 -15.04
C LEU A 109 -5.34 -3.15 -13.73
N CYS A 110 -5.13 -3.82 -12.62
CA CYS A 110 -5.61 -3.36 -11.32
C CYS A 110 -4.53 -2.67 -10.51
N LEU A 111 -4.80 -1.44 -10.09
CA LEU A 111 -4.00 -0.72 -9.11
C LEU A 111 -4.77 -0.63 -7.78
N PRO A 112 -4.51 -1.54 -6.82
CA PRO A 112 -5.18 -1.52 -5.53
C PRO A 112 -4.52 -0.51 -4.58
N GLY A 113 -5.34 0.26 -3.86
CA GLY A 113 -4.90 1.09 -2.74
C GLY A 113 -5.53 2.46 -2.70
N ARG A 114 -5.38 3.13 -1.54
CA ARG A 114 -5.90 4.49 -1.34
C ARG A 114 -5.32 5.49 -2.33
N ILE A 115 -6.15 6.44 -2.74
CA ILE A 115 -5.76 7.49 -3.69
C ILE A 115 -4.82 8.48 -3.00
N THR A 116 -3.53 8.27 -3.21
CA THR A 116 -2.43 9.07 -2.67
C THR A 116 -1.28 9.11 -3.68
N ARG A 117 -0.47 10.17 -3.66
CA ARG A 117 0.68 10.33 -4.58
C ARG A 117 1.69 9.17 -4.50
N LEU A 118 1.77 8.48 -3.35
CA LEU A 118 2.69 7.37 -3.10
C LEU A 118 2.23 6.03 -3.71
N LYS A 119 1.06 6.00 -4.34
CA LYS A 119 0.46 4.78 -4.89
C LYS A 119 0.59 4.66 -6.40
N GLY A 120 1.31 5.57 -7.05
CA GLY A 120 1.68 5.42 -8.47
C GLY A 120 0.54 5.62 -9.47
N HIS A 121 -0.51 6.37 -9.12
CA HIS A 121 -1.62 6.67 -10.03
C HIS A 121 -1.16 7.43 -11.27
N GLU A 122 -0.22 8.37 -11.12
CA GLU A 122 0.37 9.11 -12.25
C GLU A 122 1.11 8.16 -13.20
N SER A 123 1.89 7.21 -12.66
CA SER A 123 2.57 6.18 -13.46
C SER A 123 1.61 5.25 -14.18
N LEU A 124 0.46 4.92 -13.58
CA LEU A 124 -0.61 4.16 -14.25
C LEU A 124 -1.16 4.94 -15.46
N ILE A 125 -1.41 6.23 -15.31
CA ILE A 125 -1.93 7.07 -16.40
C ILE A 125 -0.93 7.13 -17.55
N GLU A 126 0.36 7.31 -17.25
CA GLU A 126 1.43 7.28 -18.25
C GLU A 126 1.55 5.92 -18.95
N LEU A 127 1.40 4.82 -18.20
CA LEU A 127 1.41 3.47 -18.75
C LEU A 127 0.26 3.28 -19.75
N MET A 128 -0.96 3.67 -19.36
CA MET A 128 -2.14 3.57 -20.22
C MET A 128 -2.02 4.41 -21.49
N GLN A 129 -1.43 5.60 -21.38
CA GLN A 129 -1.17 6.45 -22.55
C GLN A 129 -0.22 5.78 -23.56
N LYS A 130 0.81 5.07 -23.08
CA LYS A 130 1.81 4.43 -23.94
C LYS A 130 1.31 3.12 -24.56
N LEU A 131 0.45 2.40 -23.86
CA LEU A 131 0.01 1.05 -24.26
C LEU A 131 -1.35 1.03 -24.98
N GLY A 132 -2.19 2.06 -24.80
CA GLY A 132 -3.57 2.04 -25.28
C GLY A 132 -3.72 1.84 -26.79
N GLU A 133 -2.84 2.41 -27.60
CA GLU A 133 -2.87 2.25 -29.06
C GLU A 133 -2.52 0.81 -29.50
N GLN A 134 -1.57 0.17 -28.81
CA GLN A 134 -1.13 -1.19 -29.12
C GLN A 134 -2.09 -2.25 -28.56
N TYR A 135 -2.79 -1.95 -27.47
CA TYR A 135 -3.68 -2.89 -26.77
C TYR A 135 -5.07 -2.27 -26.58
N PRO A 136 -5.95 -2.27 -27.60
CA PRO A 136 -7.24 -1.59 -27.55
C PRO A 136 -8.22 -2.11 -26.47
N GLN A 137 -8.05 -3.37 -26.06
CA GLN A 137 -8.84 -4.01 -24.99
C GLN A 137 -8.28 -3.75 -23.58
N LEU A 138 -7.14 -3.08 -23.46
CA LEU A 138 -6.52 -2.76 -22.17
C LEU A 138 -7.38 -1.76 -21.41
N HIS A 139 -7.70 -2.06 -20.16
CA HIS A 139 -8.44 -1.17 -19.27
C HIS A 139 -7.83 -1.20 -17.89
N ALA A 140 -7.67 -0.04 -17.26
CA ALA A 140 -7.16 0.05 -15.91
C ALA A 140 -8.31 0.22 -14.91
N VAL A 141 -8.20 -0.45 -13.77
CA VAL A 141 -9.10 -0.29 -12.64
C VAL A 141 -8.33 0.15 -11.41
N VAL A 142 -8.76 1.26 -10.80
CA VAL A 142 -8.20 1.78 -9.55
C VAL A 142 -9.13 1.39 -8.41
N VAL A 143 -8.68 0.45 -7.59
CA VAL A 143 -9.47 -0.11 -6.48
C VAL A 143 -9.04 0.56 -5.17
N GLY A 144 -9.68 1.68 -4.86
CA GLY A 144 -9.50 2.39 -3.61
C GLY A 144 -10.12 3.78 -3.60
N GLY A 145 -10.47 4.25 -2.40
CA GLY A 145 -11.06 5.58 -2.20
C GLY A 145 -10.01 6.67 -1.95
N ALA A 146 -10.40 7.92 -2.21
CA ALA A 146 -9.72 9.09 -1.70
C ALA A 146 -10.31 9.47 -0.32
N ASP A 147 -9.45 9.59 0.69
CA ASP A 147 -9.83 10.23 1.96
C ASP A 147 -10.32 11.66 1.68
N VAL A 148 -11.18 12.24 2.54
CA VAL A 148 -11.71 13.62 2.37
C VAL A 148 -10.60 14.64 2.09
N LYS A 149 -9.46 14.51 2.78
CA LYS A 149 -8.29 15.40 2.62
C LYS A 149 -7.53 15.21 1.30
N LYS A 150 -7.90 14.22 0.48
CA LYS A 150 -7.24 13.83 -0.77
C LYS A 150 -8.14 13.97 -1.99
N GLN A 151 -9.33 14.54 -1.84
CA GLN A 151 -10.25 14.80 -2.95
C GLN A 151 -9.64 15.68 -4.04
N ALA A 152 -8.87 16.72 -3.67
CA ALA A 152 -8.16 17.56 -4.64
C ALA A 152 -7.19 16.76 -5.52
N TYR A 153 -6.51 15.74 -4.97
CA TYR A 153 -5.61 14.90 -5.74
C TYR A 153 -6.37 13.95 -6.67
N LEU A 154 -7.53 13.43 -6.25
CA LEU A 154 -8.40 12.68 -7.15
C LEU A 154 -8.86 13.54 -8.33
N SER A 155 -9.29 14.79 -8.08
CA SER A 155 -9.68 15.71 -9.15
C SER A 155 -8.52 16.01 -10.12
N GLU A 156 -7.29 16.17 -9.62
CA GLU A 156 -6.09 16.33 -10.45
C GLU A 156 -5.84 15.12 -11.37
N LEU A 157 -6.01 13.90 -10.84
CA LEU A 157 -5.89 12.68 -11.62
C LEU A 157 -6.97 12.60 -12.70
N GLN A 158 -8.23 12.86 -12.35
CA GLN A 158 -9.35 12.84 -13.29
C GLN A 158 -9.17 13.86 -14.42
N ASN A 159 -8.72 15.09 -14.10
CA ASN A 159 -8.42 16.12 -15.10
C ASN A 159 -7.29 15.69 -16.04
N THR A 160 -6.26 15.03 -15.50
CA THR A 160 -5.13 14.50 -16.29
C THR A 160 -5.58 13.36 -17.21
N ILE A 161 -6.45 12.48 -16.74
CA ILE A 161 -7.03 11.39 -17.53
C ILE A 161 -7.87 11.95 -18.67
N GLN A 162 -8.71 12.95 -18.38
CA GLN A 162 -9.53 13.62 -19.38
C GLN A 162 -8.67 14.32 -20.44
N SER A 163 -7.65 15.08 -20.03
CA SER A 163 -6.80 15.82 -20.97
C SER A 163 -5.97 14.91 -21.87
N LYS A 164 -5.69 13.68 -21.42
CA LYS A 164 -5.01 12.64 -22.20
C LYS A 164 -5.95 11.77 -23.02
N GLY A 165 -7.26 12.00 -22.98
CA GLY A 165 -8.25 11.19 -23.70
C GLY A 165 -8.34 9.74 -23.21
N LEU A 166 -8.07 9.50 -21.92
CA LEU A 166 -8.05 8.17 -21.31
C LEU A 166 -9.29 7.89 -20.44
N ALA A 167 -10.31 8.74 -20.50
CA ALA A 167 -11.48 8.65 -19.62
C ALA A 167 -12.25 7.33 -19.79
N ASP A 168 -12.25 6.74 -20.98
CA ASP A 168 -12.86 5.45 -21.31
C ASP A 168 -11.93 4.25 -21.06
N LYS A 169 -10.71 4.48 -20.56
CA LYS A 169 -9.67 3.45 -20.34
C LYS A 169 -9.32 3.22 -18.87
N ILE A 170 -9.78 4.08 -17.96
CA ILE A 170 -9.44 4.03 -16.54
C ILE A 170 -10.68 4.23 -15.68
N THR A 171 -11.07 3.19 -14.94
CA THR A 171 -12.22 3.23 -14.02
C THR A 171 -11.75 3.34 -12.57
N PHE A 172 -12.29 4.32 -11.83
CA PHE A 172 -12.13 4.38 -10.37
C PHE A 172 -13.36 3.78 -9.69
N VAL A 173 -13.19 2.66 -9.01
CA VAL A 173 -14.30 1.94 -8.38
C VAL A 173 -14.54 2.34 -6.92
N GLY A 174 -13.75 3.32 -6.43
CA GLY A 174 -13.86 3.85 -5.08
C GLY A 174 -13.39 2.88 -4.00
N HIS A 175 -13.88 3.10 -2.77
CA HIS A 175 -13.55 2.22 -1.65
C HIS A 175 -14.29 0.88 -1.77
N ARG A 176 -13.55 -0.22 -1.63
CA ARG A 176 -14.05 -1.59 -1.80
C ARG A 176 -13.61 -2.45 -0.62
N SER A 177 -14.58 -3.13 0.02
CA SER A 177 -14.32 -4.11 1.09
C SER A 177 -14.03 -5.51 0.55
N ASP A 178 -14.35 -5.73 -0.72
CA ASP A 178 -14.25 -6.95 -1.52
C ASP A 178 -12.97 -6.96 -2.39
N ILE A 179 -11.83 -6.56 -1.81
CA ILE A 179 -10.57 -6.44 -2.55
C ILE A 179 -10.10 -7.77 -3.13
N ARG A 180 -10.41 -8.88 -2.47
CA ARG A 180 -10.03 -10.22 -2.93
C ARG A 180 -10.68 -10.54 -4.27
N GLU A 181 -11.93 -10.15 -4.43
CA GLU A 181 -12.70 -10.34 -5.65
C GLU A 181 -12.09 -9.53 -6.80
N TRP A 182 -11.74 -8.26 -6.55
CA TRP A 182 -11.02 -7.43 -7.52
C TRP A 182 -9.66 -8.00 -7.92
N LEU A 183 -8.89 -8.52 -6.97
CA LEU A 183 -7.60 -9.14 -7.26
C LEU A 183 -7.75 -10.38 -8.14
N ALA A 184 -8.76 -11.20 -7.89
CA ALA A 184 -9.03 -12.41 -8.69
C ALA A 184 -9.66 -12.12 -10.06
N PHE A 185 -10.40 -11.01 -10.17
CA PHE A 185 -11.00 -10.55 -11.44
C PHE A 185 -9.97 -9.95 -12.41
N SER A 186 -8.82 -9.50 -11.90
CA SER A 186 -7.84 -8.76 -12.70
C SER A 186 -6.84 -9.69 -13.39
N ASP A 187 -6.48 -9.39 -14.63
CA ASP A 187 -5.43 -10.11 -15.36
C ASP A 187 -4.03 -9.78 -14.82
N ILE A 188 -3.80 -8.52 -14.46
CA ILE A 188 -2.54 -8.05 -13.87
C ILE A 188 -2.82 -7.13 -12.69
N VAL A 189 -2.19 -7.41 -11.54
CA VAL A 189 -2.19 -6.53 -10.38
C VAL A 189 -0.87 -5.76 -10.31
N LEU A 190 -0.97 -4.44 -10.27
CA LEU A 190 0.17 -3.53 -10.28
C LEU A 190 0.52 -3.02 -8.86
N SER A 191 1.81 -2.90 -8.60
CA SER A 191 2.34 -2.24 -7.40
C SER A 191 3.33 -1.15 -7.82
N LEU A 192 2.82 0.07 -8.02
CA LEU A 192 3.55 1.20 -8.59
C LEU A 192 4.00 2.21 -7.53
N SER A 193 4.13 1.78 -6.27
CA SER A 193 4.52 2.67 -5.18
C SER A 193 5.93 3.22 -5.39
N ASN A 194 6.04 4.55 -5.31
CA ASN A 194 7.21 5.36 -5.58
C ASN A 194 8.08 5.64 -4.32
N GLN A 195 7.80 4.94 -3.21
CA GLN A 195 8.68 4.83 -2.05
C GLN A 195 8.85 3.34 -1.73
N ALA A 196 10.07 2.85 -1.90
CA ALA A 196 10.46 1.45 -1.74
C ALA A 196 11.53 1.26 -0.67
#